data_AF-A0A7W1W8T4-F1
#
_entry.id   AF-A0A7W1W8T4-F1
#
_cell.length_a   1.000
_cell.length_b   1.000
_cell.length_c   1.000
_cell.angle_alpha   90.00
_cell.angle_beta   90.00
_cell.angle_gamma   90.00
#
_symmetry.space_group_name_H-M   'P 1'
#
loop_
_entity.id
_entity.type
_entity.pdbx_description
1 polymer ?
#
loop_
_entity_poly.entity_id
_entity_poly.type
_entity_poly.pdbx_seq_one_letter_code
_entity_poly.pdbx_strand_id
1 'polypeptide(L)' 'VEMPTDFDDFTDQASPTYDGATKIQKRNRELLRKMMETEGFTVNRNEWWHFDYKDWENYAIYDIAFSEVKAEK' A
#
# COMPACT_ATOMS: atom_id res chain seq x y z
N VAL A 1 -2.85 -8.13 12.01
CA VAL A 1 -2.69 -6.74 12.51
C VAL A 1 -4.01 -6.04 12.28
N GLU A 2 -4.57 -5.36 13.27
CA GLU A 2 -5.86 -4.66 13.09
C GLU A 2 -5.68 -3.40 12.23
N MET A 3 -6.50 -3.29 11.19
CA MET A 3 -6.56 -2.15 10.27
C MET A 3 -8.03 -1.66 10.15
N PRO A 4 -8.28 -0.45 9.60
CA PRO A 4 -9.64 0.09 9.48
C PRO A 4 -10.61 -0.78 8.66
N THR A 5 -10.08 -1.52 7.69
CA THR A 5 -10.78 -2.45 6.80
C THR A 5 -9.94 -3.69 6.56
N ASP A 6 -10.51 -4.69 5.90
CA ASP A 6 -9.74 -5.76 5.28
C ASP A 6 -8.93 -5.24 4.07
N PHE A 7 -8.02 -6.07 3.57
CA PHE A 7 -7.31 -5.81 2.31
C PHE A 7 -8.28 -5.83 1.13
N ASP A 8 -8.04 -4.98 0.12
CA ASP A 8 -8.85 -4.88 -1.11
C ASP A 8 -10.30 -4.40 -0.87
N ASP A 9 -10.47 -3.51 0.09
CA ASP A 9 -11.74 -2.85 0.40
C ASP A 9 -11.87 -1.49 -0.35
N PHE A 10 -12.96 -1.23 -1.05
CA PHE A 10 -13.08 0.03 -1.81
C PHE A 10 -13.98 1.08 -1.14
N THR A 11 -14.19 0.96 0.17
CA THR A 11 -15.01 1.90 0.96
C THR A 11 -14.20 3.09 1.50
N ASP A 12 -14.87 4.16 1.93
CA ASP A 12 -14.21 5.34 2.49
C ASP A 12 -13.37 5.03 3.74
N GLN A 13 -13.71 3.95 4.47
CA GLN A 13 -12.97 3.45 5.63
C GLN A 13 -11.53 3.02 5.27
N ALA A 14 -11.30 2.64 4.01
CA ALA A 14 -10.01 2.25 3.48
C ALA A 14 -9.00 3.39 3.43
N SER A 15 -9.45 4.65 3.49
CA SER A 15 -8.57 5.80 3.32
C SER A 15 -7.44 5.82 4.37
N PRO A 16 -6.19 6.16 3.98
CA PRO A 16 -5.08 6.38 4.91
C PRO A 16 -5.33 7.52 5.89
N THR A 17 -6.34 8.36 5.65
CA THR A 17 -6.73 9.45 6.55
C THR A 17 -8.10 9.23 7.17
N TYR A 18 -8.71 8.05 7.03
CA TYR A 18 -10.01 7.74 7.63
C TYR A 18 -9.96 7.95 9.16
N ASP A 19 -10.89 8.78 9.65
CA ASP A 19 -10.89 9.24 11.04
C ASP A 19 -11.72 8.39 12.00
N GLY A 20 -12.62 7.56 11.48
CA GLY A 20 -13.49 6.69 12.29
C GLY A 20 -12.81 5.44 12.86
N ALA A 21 -11.53 5.22 12.54
CA ALA A 21 -10.75 4.07 13.03
C ALA A 21 -10.40 4.18 14.52
N THR A 22 -10.24 3.03 15.18
CA THR A 22 -9.76 2.93 16.56
C THR A 22 -8.30 3.41 16.68
N LYS A 23 -7.86 3.72 17.91
CA LYS A 23 -6.48 4.15 18.18
C LYS A 23 -5.44 3.11 17.71
N ILE A 24 -5.74 1.82 17.84
CA ILE A 24 -4.84 0.73 17.45
C ILE A 24 -4.75 0.67 15.92
N GLN A 25 -5.89 0.73 15.22
CA GLN A 25 -5.94 0.75 13.76
C GLN A 25 -5.18 1.96 13.19
N LYS A 26 -5.40 3.17 13.73
CA LYS A 26 -4.66 4.37 13.32
C LYS A 26 -3.15 4.19 13.52
N ARG A 27 -2.72 3.72 14.69
CA ARG A 27 -1.28 3.48 14.98
C ARG A 27 -0.66 2.47 14.01
N ASN A 28 -1.34 1.35 13.72
CA ASN A 28 -0.83 0.31 12.84
C ASN A 28 -0.72 0.82 11.39
N ARG A 29 -1.74 1.56 10.93
CA ARG A 29 -1.76 2.19 9.61
C ARG A 29 -0.64 3.21 9.43
N GLU A 30 -0.44 4.10 10.40
CA GLU A 30 0.65 5.08 10.36
C GLU A 30 2.03 4.42 10.42
N LEU A 31 2.19 3.34 11.20
CA LEU A 31 3.44 2.58 11.23
C LEU A 31 3.74 1.97 9.86
N LEU A 32 2.78 1.30 9.24
CA LEU A 32 2.93 0.75 7.89
C LEU A 32 3.33 1.85 6.91
N ARG A 33 2.56 2.93 6.85
CA ARG A 33 2.82 4.07 5.98
C ARG A 33 4.24 4.61 6.15
N LYS A 34 4.65 4.90 7.38
CA LYS A 34 5.99 5.44 7.68
C LYS A 34 7.10 4.50 7.21
N MET A 35 6.94 3.19 7.43
CA MET A 35 7.95 2.21 7.00
C MET A 35 8.05 2.14 5.48
N MET A 36 6.91 2.09 4.79
CA MET A 36 6.89 2.06 3.32
C MET A 36 7.45 3.35 2.71
N GLU A 37 7.09 4.52 3.26
CA GLU A 37 7.61 5.81 2.80
C GLU A 37 9.12 5.96 3.02
N THR A 38 9.68 5.34 4.08
CA THR A 38 11.13 5.31 4.31
C THR A 38 11.87 4.51 3.22
N GLU A 39 11.23 3.49 2.65
CA GLU A 39 11.77 2.66 1.57
C GLU A 39 11.48 3.22 0.16
N GLY A 40 10.94 4.44 0.07
CA GLY A 40 10.69 5.12 -1.20
C GLY A 40 9.35 4.79 -1.85
N PHE A 41 8.38 4.30 -1.08
CA PHE A 41 7.00 4.16 -1.55
C PHE A 41 6.15 5.39 -1.19
N THR A 42 5.03 5.58 -1.88
CA THR A 42 4.01 6.59 -1.58
C THR A 42 2.66 5.92 -1.43
N VAL A 43 1.93 6.24 -0.35
CA VAL A 43 0.60 5.65 -0.09
C VAL A 43 -0.45 6.19 -1.08
N ASN A 44 -1.35 5.33 -1.54
CA ASN A 44 -2.54 5.75 -2.28
C ASN A 44 -3.48 6.55 -1.37
N ARG A 45 -4.05 7.66 -1.86
CA ARG A 45 -4.93 8.54 -1.08
C ARG A 45 -6.23 7.90 -0.57
N ASN A 46 -6.67 6.80 -1.17
CA ASN A 46 -7.95 6.14 -0.88
C ASN A 46 -7.79 4.76 -0.22
N GLU A 47 -6.61 4.16 -0.28
CA GLU A 47 -6.40 2.74 0.07
C GLU A 47 -5.17 2.60 0.97
N TRP A 48 -5.36 2.27 2.25
CA TRP A 48 -4.26 2.20 3.22
C TRP A 48 -3.22 1.11 2.92
N TRP A 49 -3.57 0.11 2.09
CA TRP A 49 -2.70 -1.01 1.68
C TRP A 49 -1.98 -0.77 0.36
N HIS A 50 -2.41 0.19 -0.46
CA HIS A 50 -1.80 0.42 -1.77
C HIS A 50 -0.65 1.42 -1.65
N PHE A 51 0.50 1.03 -2.22
CA PHE A 51 1.71 1.83 -2.23
C PHE A 51 2.38 1.79 -3.60
N ASP A 52 2.71 2.98 -4.13
CA ASP A 52 3.43 3.13 -5.38
C ASP A 52 4.92 3.35 -5.09
N TYR A 53 5.82 2.59 -5.73
CA TYR A 53 7.26 2.81 -5.60
C TYR A 53 7.67 4.06 -6.39
N LYS A 54 8.54 4.92 -5.84
CA LYS A 54 8.93 6.22 -6.44
C LYS A 54 9.22 6.23 -7.96
N ASP A 55 9.70 5.13 -8.52
CA ASP A 55 10.10 5.01 -9.93
C ASP A 55 9.19 4.07 -10.73
N TRP A 56 8.00 3.70 -10.22
CA TRP A 56 7.11 2.71 -10.83
C TRP A 56 6.76 3.04 -12.28
N GLU A 57 6.61 4.32 -12.62
CA GLU A 57 6.28 4.81 -13.96
C GLU A 57 7.36 4.49 -15.00
N ASN A 58 8.60 4.24 -14.57
CA ASN A 58 9.70 3.86 -15.47
C ASN A 58 9.65 2.38 -15.89
N TYR A 59 8.79 1.58 -15.25
CA TYR A 59 8.66 0.16 -15.53
C TYR A 59 7.39 -0.11 -16.33
N ALA A 60 7.49 -1.02 -17.30
CA ALA A 60 6.33 -1.43 -18.07
C ALA A 60 5.33 -2.22 -17.21
N ILE A 61 4.05 -2.07 -17.52
CA ILE A 61 3.00 -2.95 -17.00
C ILE A 61 3.15 -4.28 -17.73
N TYR A 62 3.48 -5.34 -16.98
CA TYR A 62 3.62 -6.68 -17.51
C TYR A 62 2.42 -7.54 -17.12
N ASP A 63 1.92 -8.30 -18.10
CA ASP A 63 0.96 -9.40 -17.90
C ASP A 63 1.65 -10.70 -18.32
N ILE A 64 2.65 -11.10 -17.53
CA ILE A 64 3.43 -12.33 -17.73
C ILE A 64 3.39 -13.16 -16.46
N ALA A 65 3.48 -14.48 -16.58
CA ALA A 65 3.51 -15.34 -15.40
C ALA A 65 4.83 -15.15 -14.64
N PHE A 66 4.81 -15.28 -13.30
CA PHE A 66 6.03 -15.21 -12.49
C PHE A 66 7.12 -16.20 -12.94
N SER A 67 6.75 -17.36 -13.48
CA SER A 67 7.68 -18.34 -14.05
C SER A 67 8.44 -17.84 -15.27
N GLU A 68 7.94 -16.80 -15.94
CA GLU A 68 8.52 -16.21 -17.14
C GLU A 68 9.40 -14.99 -16.82
N VAL A 69 9.34 -14.49 -15.58
CA VAL A 69 10.22 -13.42 -15.09
C VAL A 69 11.64 -13.95 -14.99
N LYS A 70 12.54 -13.46 -15.84
CA LYS A 70 13.97 -13.76 -15.72
C LYS A 70 14.55 -12.93 -14.59
N ALA A 71 15.20 -13.58 -13.62
CA ALA A 71 16.01 -12.86 -12.64
C ALA A 71 17.18 -12.19 -13.37
N GLU A 72 17.19 -10.86 -13.40
CA GLU A 72 18.40 -10.12 -13.76
C GLU A 72 19.42 -10.30 -12.62
N LYS A 73 20.67 -10.64 -12.99
CA LYS A 73 21.78 -10.85 -12.06
C LYS A 73 22.39 -9.53 -11.63
#